data_AF-A0A314YQQ0-F1
#
_entry.id   AF-A0A314YQQ0-F1
#
_cell.length_a   1.000
_cell.length_b   1.000
_cell.length_c   1.000
_cell.angle_alpha   90.00
_cell.angle_beta   90.00
_cell.angle_gamma   90.00
#
_symmetry.space_group_name_H-M   'P 1'
#
loop_
_entity.id
_entity.type
_entity.pdbx_description
1 polymer ?
#
loop_
_entity_poly.entity_id
_entity_poly.type
_entity_poly.pdbx_seq_one_letter_code
_entity_poly.pdbx_strand_id
1 'polypeptide(L)'
;MAYCCACYITAVSIWLTLQQENPKKLAEKPDVGKGYYSSGVGFGFDHSSGDYKVVVLSYLEGGIMFSVYTLKTGSWRMIQRRYPNKFDRMQKGILLNGALHWLLMDIVGVEHRSSVIISFNLAEENVREIPLPLAFIDARDYNVGAFRDCLCVIHSGADGS
;
A
#
# COMPACT_ATOMS: atom_id res chain seq x y z
N MET A 1 -1.04 -5.85 -22.04
CA MET A 1 -1.70 -5.23 -20.87
C MET A 1 -2.97 -6.02 -20.56
N ALA A 2 -2.97 -6.83 -19.51
CA ALA A 2 -4.17 -7.51 -19.03
C ALA A 2 -4.53 -6.89 -17.68
N TYR A 3 -5.49 -5.96 -17.68
CA TYR A 3 -6.11 -5.55 -16.44
C TYR A 3 -6.89 -6.77 -15.92
N CYS A 4 -6.63 -7.18 -14.68
CA CYS A 4 -7.38 -8.26 -14.04
C CYS A 4 -8.86 -7.84 -14.00
N CYS A 5 -9.72 -8.55 -14.73
CA CYS A 5 -11.14 -8.25 -14.84
C CYS A 5 -11.82 -8.17 -13.46
N ALA A 6 -11.34 -8.96 -12.49
CA ALA A 6 -11.80 -8.93 -11.11
C ALA A 6 -11.45 -7.62 -10.36
N CYS A 7 -10.30 -7.00 -10.63
CA CYS A 7 -9.92 -5.70 -10.04
C CYS A 7 -10.77 -4.54 -10.59
N TYR A 8 -11.14 -4.61 -11.88
CA TYR A 8 -12.04 -3.61 -12.47
C TYR A 8 -13.46 -3.76 -11.91
N ILE A 9 -13.97 -5.00 -11.83
CA ILE A 9 -15.30 -5.27 -11.29
C ILE A 9 -15.39 -4.84 -9.81
N THR A 10 -14.39 -5.16 -8.97
CA THR A 10 -14.38 -4.77 -7.55
C THR A 10 -14.25 -3.26 -7.34
N ALA A 11 -13.41 -2.56 -8.10
CA ALA A 11 -13.33 -1.10 -8.06
C ALA A 11 -14.66 -0.44 -8.49
N VAL A 12 -15.32 -0.98 -9.51
CA VAL A 12 -16.64 -0.55 -9.98
C VAL A 12 -17.73 -0.87 -8.94
N SER A 13 -17.67 -2.02 -8.28
CA SER A 13 -18.60 -2.37 -7.19
C SER A 13 -18.45 -1.44 -5.99
N ILE A 14 -17.24 -1.07 -5.59
CA ILE A 14 -17.04 -0.08 -4.50
C ILE A 14 -17.58 1.29 -4.92
N TRP A 15 -17.32 1.73 -6.14
CA TRP A 15 -17.89 2.96 -6.68
C TRP A 15 -19.42 2.95 -6.73
N LEU A 16 -20.04 1.83 -7.13
CA LEU A 16 -21.50 1.66 -7.18
C LEU A 16 -22.13 1.58 -5.78
N THR A 17 -21.51 0.87 -4.84
CA THR A 17 -21.97 0.78 -3.45
C THR A 17 -21.90 2.15 -2.76
N LEU A 18 -20.87 2.94 -3.06
CA LEU A 18 -20.75 4.33 -2.57
C LEU A 18 -21.79 5.30 -3.17
N GLN A 19 -22.41 4.96 -4.31
CA GLN A 19 -23.51 5.75 -4.89
C GLN A 19 -24.89 5.30 -4.39
N GLN A 20 -25.07 4.03 -4.04
CA GLN A 20 -26.35 3.50 -3.55
C GLN A 20 -26.58 3.73 -2.05
N GLU A 21 -25.53 3.77 -1.23
CA GLU A 21 -25.64 4.31 0.11
C GLU A 21 -25.52 5.83 0.04
N ASN A 22 -26.62 6.55 0.35
CA ASN A 22 -26.64 7.98 0.68
C ASN A 22 -25.27 8.39 1.27
N PRO A 23 -24.49 9.32 0.66
CA PRO A 23 -23.07 9.46 0.94
C PRO A 23 -22.86 9.81 2.40
N LYS A 24 -22.72 8.79 3.25
CA LYS A 24 -22.21 8.94 4.60
C LYS A 24 -20.85 9.57 4.39
N LYS A 25 -20.74 10.85 4.73
CA LYS A 25 -19.50 11.61 4.69
C LYS A 25 -18.42 10.68 5.23
N LEU A 26 -17.50 10.25 4.37
CA LEU A 26 -16.42 9.35 4.75
C LEU A 26 -15.73 9.98 5.96
N ALA A 27 -15.49 9.18 7.00
CA ALA A 27 -14.77 9.65 8.16
C ALA A 27 -13.47 10.30 7.69
N GLU A 28 -13.14 11.46 8.24
CA GLU A 28 -11.91 12.15 7.90
C GLU A 28 -10.74 11.31 8.40
N LYS A 29 -9.73 11.13 7.53
CA LYS A 29 -8.50 10.42 7.90
C LYS A 29 -7.82 11.21 9.03
N PRO A 30 -7.26 10.54 10.06
CA PRO A 30 -6.52 11.21 11.12
C PRO A 30 -5.43 12.09 10.55
N ASP A 31 -5.29 13.30 11.10
CA ASP A 31 -4.14 14.15 10.79
C ASP A 31 -2.87 13.45 11.28
N VAL A 32 -1.90 13.32 10.37
CA VAL A 32 -0.66 12.60 10.61
C VAL A 32 0.49 13.55 10.97
N GLY A 33 0.21 14.86 11.06
CA GLY A 33 1.14 15.90 11.50
C GLY A 33 1.98 16.51 10.37
N LYS A 34 2.86 17.46 10.74
CA LYS A 34 3.78 18.15 9.81
C LYS A 34 4.87 17.20 9.29
N GLY A 35 5.39 17.49 8.10
CA GLY A 35 6.46 16.70 7.47
C GLY A 35 5.97 15.59 6.54
N TYR A 36 4.73 15.68 6.05
CA TYR A 36 4.18 14.75 5.04
C TYR A 36 4.86 14.95 3.69
N TYR A 37 5.48 13.88 3.17
CA TYR A 37 6.17 13.91 1.87
C TYR A 37 5.34 13.26 0.77
N SER A 38 4.69 12.14 1.05
CA SER A 38 3.87 11.39 0.09
C SER A 38 2.98 10.36 0.80
N SER A 39 2.19 9.58 0.04
CA SER A 39 1.50 8.40 0.57
C SER A 39 1.38 7.24 -0.41
N GLY A 40 1.31 6.03 0.14
CA GLY A 40 0.87 4.83 -0.56
C GLY A 40 -0.53 4.43 -0.10
N VAL A 41 -1.32 3.82 -0.98
CA VAL A 41 -2.66 3.29 -0.64
C VAL A 41 -2.77 1.85 -1.10
N GLY A 42 -3.39 1.02 -0.27
CA GLY A 42 -3.77 -0.35 -0.59
C GLY A 42 -5.18 -0.64 -0.11
N PHE A 43 -5.85 -1.54 -0.79
CA PHE A 43 -7.22 -1.95 -0.49
C PHE A 43 -7.34 -3.47 -0.56
N GLY A 44 -8.06 -4.06 0.39
CA GLY A 44 -8.30 -5.49 0.35
C GLY A 44 -9.37 -5.95 1.33
N PHE A 45 -9.75 -7.21 1.17
CA PHE A 45 -10.68 -7.88 2.07
C PHE A 45 -9.90 -8.67 3.12
N ASP A 46 -10.21 -8.41 4.39
CA ASP A 46 -9.71 -9.18 5.51
C ASP A 46 -10.68 -10.33 5.80
N HIS A 47 -10.32 -11.55 5.39
CA HIS A 47 -11.13 -12.74 5.63
C HIS A 47 -11.31 -13.07 7.12
N SER A 48 -10.41 -12.64 8.01
CA SER A 48 -10.50 -12.95 9.43
C SER A 48 -11.59 -12.14 10.13
N SER A 49 -11.73 -10.86 9.79
CA SER A 49 -12.78 -9.99 10.31
C SER A 49 -14.01 -9.92 9.39
N GLY A 50 -13.89 -10.46 8.17
CA GLY A 50 -14.90 -10.39 7.13
C GLY A 50 -15.21 -8.95 6.70
N ASP A 51 -14.21 -8.07 6.67
CA ASP A 51 -14.35 -6.63 6.42
C ASP A 51 -13.43 -6.15 5.29
N TYR A 52 -13.84 -5.11 4.59
CA TYR A 52 -12.97 -4.41 3.65
C TYR A 52 -12.15 -3.35 4.38
N LYS A 53 -10.86 -3.31 4.06
CA LYS A 53 -9.92 -2.37 4.66
C LYS A 53 -9.23 -1.53 3.59
N VAL A 54 -9.09 -0.24 3.87
CA VAL A 54 -8.17 0.65 3.13
C VAL A 54 -6.99 0.93 4.05
N VAL A 55 -5.78 0.69 3.57
CA VAL A 55 -4.56 0.98 4.31
C VAL A 55 -3.81 2.09 3.60
N VAL A 56 -3.48 3.15 4.34
CA VAL A 56 -2.73 4.30 3.85
C VAL A 56 -1.39 4.34 4.59
N LEU A 57 -0.31 4.33 3.82
CA LEU A 57 1.05 4.59 4.29
C LEU A 57 1.28 6.09 4.16
N SER A 58 1.54 6.77 5.26
CA SER A 58 1.86 8.19 5.30
C SER A 58 3.35 8.33 5.64
N TYR A 59 4.11 8.92 4.72
CA TYR A 59 5.54 9.16 4.91
C TYR A 59 5.74 10.50 5.60
N LEU A 60 6.39 10.46 6.76
CA LEU A 60 6.58 11.60 7.64
C LEU A 60 8.05 11.73 8.03
N GLU A 61 8.40 12.89 8.59
CA GLU A 61 9.67 13.05 9.27
C GLU A 61 9.77 12.03 10.44
N GLY A 62 10.72 11.09 10.34
CA GLY A 62 10.91 10.03 11.33
C GLY A 62 10.24 8.69 11.01
N GLY A 63 9.67 8.50 9.82
CA GLY A 63 9.29 7.17 9.31
C GLY A 63 7.93 7.09 8.61
N ILE A 64 7.44 5.85 8.44
CA ILE A 64 6.11 5.55 7.91
C ILE A 64 5.12 5.37 9.06
N MET A 65 3.93 5.96 8.89
CA MET A 65 2.75 5.67 9.69
C MET A 65 1.66 5.00 8.85
N PHE A 66 0.99 4.01 9.44
CA PHE A 66 -0.10 3.30 8.79
C PHE A 66 -1.44 3.75 9.37
N SER A 67 -2.38 4.10 8.49
CA SER A 67 -3.77 4.32 8.86
C SER A 67 -4.65 3.29 8.18
N VAL A 68 -5.58 2.70 8.94
CA VAL A 68 -6.49 1.66 8.47
C VAL A 68 -7.90 2.19 8.57
N TYR A 69 -8.62 2.19 7.46
CA TYR A 69 -10.06 2.36 7.42
C TYR A 69 -10.73 0.99 7.36
N THR A 70 -11.79 0.80 8.13
CA THR A 70 -12.64 -0.40 8.11
C THR A 70 -14.03 -0.04 7.63
N LEU A 71 -14.53 -0.74 6.62
CA LEU A 71 -15.82 -0.43 6.01
C LEU A 71 -16.99 -0.69 6.97
N LYS A 72 -16.96 -1.78 7.74
CA LYS A 72 -18.03 -2.09 8.71
C LYS A 72 -18.23 -1.00 9.75
N THR A 73 -17.15 -0.43 10.26
CA THR A 73 -17.22 0.62 11.30
C THR A 73 -17.30 2.01 10.69
N GLY A 74 -16.98 2.15 9.41
CA GLY A 74 -16.91 3.44 8.73
C GLY A 74 -15.86 4.38 9.32
N SER A 75 -14.82 3.86 9.98
CA SER A 75 -13.90 4.65 10.79
C SER A 75 -12.43 4.37 10.47
N TRP A 76 -11.59 5.39 10.71
CA TRP A 76 -10.15 5.28 10.62
C TRP A 76 -9.54 4.99 12.00
N ARG A 77 -8.47 4.22 11.99
CA ARG A 77 -7.54 4.09 13.11
C ARG A 77 -6.11 4.19 12.63
N MET A 78 -5.21 4.49 13.55
CA MET A 78 -3.79 4.63 13.29
C MET A 78 -3.04 3.51 14.01
N ILE A 79 -2.11 2.87 13.30
CA ILE A 79 -1.21 1.90 13.92
C ILE A 79 -0.08 2.68 14.59
N GLN A 80 0.07 2.51 15.91
CA GLN A 80 0.97 3.34 16.72
C GLN A 80 2.46 3.14 16.42
N ARG A 81 2.84 2.01 15.83
CA ARG A 81 4.24 1.72 15.50
C ARG A 81 4.66 2.49 14.25
N ARG A 82 5.68 3.34 14.40
CA ARG A 82 6.37 3.99 13.29
C ARG A 82 7.42 3.05 12.73
N TYR A 83 7.48 2.98 11.41
CA TYR A 83 8.51 2.23 10.70
C TYR A 83 9.64 3.18 10.28
N PRO A 84 10.90 2.96 10.68
CA PRO A 84 11.93 4.01 10.75
C PRO A 84 12.51 4.48 9.41
N ASN A 85 12.20 3.82 8.29
CA ASN A 85 12.88 4.11 7.02
C ASN A 85 12.17 5.22 6.22
N LYS A 86 12.95 5.92 5.38
CA LYS A 86 12.51 7.07 4.58
C LYS A 86 12.37 6.66 3.11
N PHE A 87 11.28 7.04 2.45
CA PHE A 87 10.96 6.53 1.10
C PHE A 87 10.34 7.60 0.18
N ASP A 88 10.66 7.51 -1.11
CA ASP A 88 10.39 8.56 -2.12
C ASP A 88 9.36 8.15 -3.19
N ARG A 89 8.41 7.25 -2.89
CA ARG A 89 7.46 6.82 -3.95
C ARG A 89 6.04 6.50 -3.47
N MET A 90 5.10 7.03 -4.24
CA MET A 90 3.70 6.64 -4.21
C MET A 90 3.49 5.37 -5.05
N GLN A 91 3.38 4.23 -4.40
CA GLN A 91 2.95 2.99 -5.06
C GLN A 91 1.59 2.53 -4.56
N LYS A 92 0.80 1.94 -5.46
CA LYS A 92 -0.43 1.22 -5.10
C LYS A 92 -0.04 -0.11 -4.47
N GLY A 93 -0.64 -0.42 -3.33
CA GLY A 93 -0.46 -1.68 -2.63
C GLY A 93 -1.15 -2.80 -3.39
N ILE A 94 -0.44 -3.91 -3.58
CA ILE A 94 -1.00 -5.12 -4.19
C ILE A 94 -1.43 -6.07 -3.07
N LEU A 95 -2.67 -6.55 -3.15
CA LEU A 95 -3.18 -7.58 -2.24
C LEU A 95 -2.74 -8.96 -2.73
N LEU A 96 -2.07 -9.72 -1.86
CA LEU A 96 -1.72 -11.12 -2.08
C LEU A 96 -1.75 -11.85 -0.73
N ASN A 97 -2.35 -13.04 -0.69
CA ASN A 97 -2.36 -13.91 0.50
C ASN A 97 -2.76 -13.21 1.81
N GLY A 98 -3.76 -12.32 1.74
CA GLY A 98 -4.28 -11.58 2.90
C GLY A 98 -3.40 -10.41 3.38
N ALA A 99 -2.35 -10.06 2.62
CA ALA A 99 -1.47 -8.96 2.93
C ALA A 99 -1.35 -7.98 1.75
N LEU A 100 -1.19 -6.70 2.08
CA LEU A 100 -0.89 -5.65 1.11
C LEU A 100 0.62 -5.48 0.99
N HIS A 101 1.11 -5.30 -0.23
CA HIS A 101 2.53 -5.20 -0.53
C HIS A 101 2.87 -3.93 -1.29
N TRP A 102 3.92 -3.23 -0.88
CA TRP A 102 4.45 -2.03 -1.54
C TRP A 102 5.96 -2.18 -1.72
N LEU A 103 6.48 -1.83 -2.89
CA LEU A 103 7.92 -1.72 -3.11
C LEU A 103 8.37 -0.29 -2.76
N LEU A 104 9.28 -0.19 -1.80
CA LEU A 104 9.77 1.07 -1.26
C LEU A 104 11.29 1.20 -1.48
N MET A 105 11.77 2.42 -1.72
CA MET A 105 13.19 2.75 -1.94
C MET A 105 13.75 3.65 -0.83
N ASP A 106 14.79 3.20 -0.13
CA ASP A 106 15.46 4.01 0.89
C ASP A 106 16.10 5.26 0.27
N ILE A 107 15.88 6.42 0.89
CA ILE A 107 16.45 7.71 0.47
C ILE A 107 17.82 7.96 1.13
N VAL A 108 18.21 7.21 2.16
CA VAL A 108 19.41 7.53 2.95
C VAL A 108 20.70 7.15 2.20
N GLY A 109 21.29 8.14 1.53
CA GLY A 109 22.64 8.09 0.98
C GLY A 109 22.71 7.57 -0.46
N VAL A 110 23.38 8.32 -1.34
CA VAL A 110 23.57 7.96 -2.76
C VAL A 110 24.33 6.63 -2.90
N GLU A 111 25.08 6.22 -1.87
CA GLU A 111 25.97 5.06 -1.86
C GLU A 111 25.29 3.76 -1.40
N HIS A 112 24.10 3.83 -0.76
CA HIS A 112 23.40 2.67 -0.19
C HIS A 112 21.89 2.70 -0.46
N ARG A 113 21.49 2.92 -1.72
CA ARG A 113 20.08 2.76 -2.13
C ARG A 113 19.66 1.30 -1.97
N SER A 114 18.97 0.99 -0.89
CA SER A 114 18.35 -0.32 -0.67
C SER A 114 16.85 -0.22 -0.94
N SER A 115 16.31 -1.21 -1.65
CA SER A 115 14.88 -1.32 -1.91
C SER A 115 14.32 -2.48 -1.11
N VAL A 116 13.15 -2.28 -0.50
CA VAL A 116 12.48 -3.28 0.35
C VAL A 116 11.02 -3.37 -0.04
N ILE A 117 10.46 -4.58 0.04
CA ILE A 117 9.02 -4.73 -0.03
C ILE A 117 8.47 -4.69 1.38
N ILE A 118 7.54 -3.76 1.64
CA ILE A 118 6.77 -3.76 2.87
C ILE A 118 5.50 -4.57 2.66
N SER A 119 5.25 -5.49 3.59
CA SER A 119 4.04 -6.28 3.68
C SER A 119 3.23 -5.89 4.92
N PHE A 120 1.97 -5.53 4.73
CA PHE A 120 1.00 -5.29 5.81
C PHE A 120 -0.05 -6.39 5.81
N ASN A 121 -0.08 -7.23 6.86
CA ASN A 121 -1.11 -8.25 7.00
C ASN A 121 -2.44 -7.61 7.41
N LEU A 122 -3.52 -7.88 6.68
CA LEU A 122 -4.81 -7.26 6.98
C LEU A 122 -5.48 -7.82 8.25
N ALA A 123 -5.26 -9.08 8.59
CA ALA A 123 -5.84 -9.72 9.76
C ALA A 123 -5.10 -9.34 11.05
N GLU A 124 -3.78 -9.47 11.02
CA GLU A 124 -2.91 -9.23 12.19
C GLU A 124 -2.54 -7.75 12.35
N GLU A 125 -2.77 -6.92 11.32
CA GLU A 125 -2.37 -5.52 11.25
C GLU A 125 -0.88 -5.30 11.60
N ASN A 126 -0.06 -6.28 11.21
CA ASN A 126 1.38 -6.24 11.39
C ASN A 126 2.10 -5.87 10.10
N VAL A 127 3.27 -5.29 10.27
CA VAL A 127 4.16 -4.88 9.20
C VAL A 127 5.35 -5.82 9.19
N ARG A 128 5.74 -6.29 8.01
CA ARG A 128 6.94 -7.11 7.78
C ARG A 128 7.72 -6.57 6.59
N GLU A 129 9.03 -6.71 6.67
CA GLU A 129 9.94 -6.44 5.57
C GLU A 129 10.20 -7.72 4.80
N ILE A 130 10.19 -7.62 3.48
CA ILE A 130 10.61 -8.68 2.56
C ILE A 130 11.83 -8.13 1.82
N PRO A 131 13.04 -8.67 2.07
CA PRO A 131 14.24 -8.24 1.39
C PRO A 131 14.15 -8.59 -0.10
N LEU A 132 14.64 -7.70 -0.95
CA LEU A 132 14.77 -8.02 -2.38
C LEU A 132 16.01 -8.89 -2.59
N PRO A 133 15.94 -9.86 -3.51
CA PRO A 133 17.07 -10.74 -3.82
C PRO A 133 18.23 -10.01 -4.52
N LEU A 134 17.99 -8.79 -5.01
CA LEU A 134 18.96 -8.02 -5.78
C LEU A 134 19.37 -6.78 -4.99
N ALA A 135 20.67 -6.67 -4.70
CA ALA A 135 21.27 -5.60 -3.92
C ALA A 135 21.20 -4.20 -4.59
N PHE A 136 20.79 -4.11 -5.86
CA PHE A 136 20.87 -2.89 -6.67
C PHE A 136 19.65 -2.65 -7.56
N ILE A 137 18.44 -2.96 -7.09
CA ILE A 137 17.22 -2.51 -7.78
C ILE A 137 16.99 -1.05 -7.42
N ASP A 138 17.12 -0.14 -8.40
CA ASP A 138 16.51 1.18 -8.31
C ASP A 138 14.99 0.99 -8.41
N ALA A 139 14.30 1.00 -7.27
CA ALA A 139 12.86 0.77 -7.22
C ALA A 139 12.04 1.85 -7.95
N ARG A 140 12.66 2.88 -8.54
CA ARG A 140 11.99 3.78 -9.51
C ARG A 140 11.62 3.07 -10.81
N ASP A 141 12.45 2.12 -11.23
CA ASP A 141 12.26 1.39 -12.48
C ASP A 141 11.46 0.10 -12.29
N TYR A 142 10.94 -0.14 -11.09
CA TYR A 142 10.20 -1.37 -10.79
C TYR A 142 8.92 -1.11 -10.01
N ASN A 143 7.96 -2.01 -10.18
CA ASN A 143 6.74 -2.09 -9.39
C ASN A 143 6.61 -3.48 -8.79
N VAL A 144 5.90 -3.57 -7.66
CA VAL A 144 5.43 -4.86 -7.17
C VAL A 144 4.14 -5.28 -7.88
N GLY A 145 4.02 -6.56 -8.19
CA GLY A 145 2.84 -7.16 -8.81
C GLY A 145 2.53 -8.51 -8.21
N ALA A 146 1.35 -9.03 -8.53
CA ALA A 146 0.96 -10.40 -8.22
C ALA A 146 0.75 -11.16 -9.53
N PHE A 147 1.34 -12.34 -9.62
CA PHE A 147 1.07 -13.27 -10.71
C PHE A 147 0.79 -14.65 -10.13
N ARG A 148 -0.45 -15.13 -10.34
CA ARG A 148 -0.99 -16.30 -9.64
C ARG A 148 -0.93 -16.01 -8.12
N ASP A 149 -0.29 -16.90 -7.36
CA ASP A 149 -0.13 -16.77 -5.92
C ASP A 149 1.27 -16.29 -5.52
N CYS A 150 2.02 -15.74 -6.47
CA CYS A 150 3.40 -15.29 -6.28
C CYS A 150 3.50 -13.77 -6.36
N LEU A 151 4.31 -13.21 -5.47
CA LEU A 151 4.76 -11.83 -5.55
C LEU A 151 5.84 -11.71 -6.62
N CYS A 152 5.74 -10.71 -7.48
CA CYS A 152 6.74 -10.44 -8.50
C CYS A 152 7.18 -8.98 -8.50
N VAL A 153 8.39 -8.75 -8.99
CA VAL A 153 8.96 -7.42 -9.22
C VAL A 153 9.00 -7.22 -10.73
N ILE A 154 8.35 -6.17 -11.20
CA ILE A 154 8.11 -5.91 -12.62
C ILE A 154 8.87 -4.64 -13.00
N HIS A 155 9.78 -4.74 -13.95
CA HIS A 155 10.45 -3.56 -14.51
C HIS A 155 9.42 -2.69 -15.25
N SER A 156 9.22 -1.46 -14.79
CA SER A 156 8.54 -0.43 -15.59
C SER A 156 9.50 0.00 -16.68
N GLY A 157 9.39 -0.59 -17.87
CA GLY A 157 10.07 -0.08 -19.04
C GLY A 157 9.73 1.40 -19.22
N ALA A 158 10.75 2.26 -19.24
CA ALA A 158 10.63 3.47 -20.02
C ALA A 158 10.61 2.98 -21.47
N ASP A 159 9.42 2.89 -22.06
CA ASP A 159 9.33 2.80 -23.50
C ASP A 159 10.02 4.07 -24.02
N GLY A 160 11.19 3.90 -24.63
CA GLY A 160 11.93 5.00 -25.22
C GLY A 160 11.04 5.70 -26.24
N SER A 161 10.72 6.96 -25.97
CA SER A 161 10.19 7.91 -26.94
C SER A 161 11.11 9.11 -27.00
#